data_AF-A0A8T1PVJ6-F1
#
_entry.id   AF-A0A8T1PVJ6-F1
#
_cell.length_a   1.000
_cell.length_b   1.000
_cell.length_c   1.000
_cell.angle_alpha   90.00
_cell.angle_beta   90.00
_cell.angle_gamma   90.00
#
_symmetry.space_group_name_H-M   'P 1'
#
loop_
_entity.id
_entity.type
_entity.pdbx_description
1 polymer ?
#
loop_
_entity_poly.entity_id
_entity_poly.type
_entity_poly.pdbx_seq_one_letter_code
_entity_poly.pdbx_strand_id
1 'polypeptide(L)'
;MWVGEQHCEDIIKSTWRIAEWGLNMLAVMNKIKECGGLLDSWNKHCFSNVQKKLHLARQNMEMLNISDLVGELKADHERAREEVQKWLERDEVMWRQRSKALWLKEGDKNSKYFHMKVSQRRKKNRLDKVKEEGGIW
;
A
#
# COMPACT_ATOMS: atom_id res chain seq x y z
N MET A 1 -3.99 -4.00 0.55
CA MET A 1 -4.37 -3.42 1.84
C MET A 1 -5.57 -4.16 2.38
N TRP A 2 -6.68 -4.20 1.64
CA TRP A 2 -7.96 -4.75 2.14
C TRP A 2 -8.07 -6.27 2.15
N VAL A 3 -7.58 -6.93 1.10
CA VAL A 3 -7.82 -8.37 0.86
C VAL A 3 -7.13 -9.29 1.88
N GLY A 4 -6.15 -8.79 2.63
CA GLY A 4 -5.40 -9.58 3.61
C GLY A 4 -5.75 -9.30 5.07
N GLU A 5 -6.54 -8.27 5.37
CA GLU A 5 -6.94 -7.98 6.75
C GLU A 5 -8.35 -8.49 7.01
N GLN A 6 -8.48 -9.40 7.98
CA GLN A 6 -9.74 -10.02 8.43
C GLN A 6 -10.86 -8.99 8.61
N HIS A 7 -10.50 -7.81 9.11
CA HIS A 7 -11.42 -6.71 9.40
C HIS A 7 -12.12 -6.14 8.15
N CYS A 8 -11.47 -6.17 6.98
CA CYS A 8 -12.14 -5.77 5.74
C CYS A 8 -13.26 -6.75 5.38
N GLU A 9 -13.00 -8.05 5.54
CA GLU A 9 -13.99 -9.09 5.27
C GLU A 9 -15.16 -8.98 6.26
N ASP A 10 -14.87 -8.68 7.52
CA ASP A 10 -15.88 -8.46 8.57
C ASP A 10 -16.76 -7.23 8.27
N ILE A 11 -16.18 -6.12 7.81
CA ILE A 11 -16.94 -4.93 7.39
C ILE A 11 -17.87 -5.27 6.21
N ILE A 12 -17.39 -6.00 5.21
CA ILE A 12 -18.20 -6.39 4.05
C ILE A 12 -19.34 -7.32 4.49
N LYS A 13 -19.02 -8.36 5.27
CA LYS A 13 -20.02 -9.33 5.76
C LYS A 13 -21.07 -8.68 6.66
N SER A 14 -20.66 -7.84 7.60
CA SER A 14 -21.59 -7.16 8.51
C SER A 14 -22.53 -6.22 7.75
N THR A 15 -22.01 -5.46 6.78
CA THR A 15 -22.83 -4.56 5.95
C THR A 15 -23.78 -5.34 5.04
N TRP A 16 -23.36 -6.48 4.47
CA TRP A 16 -24.20 -7.26 3.54
C TRP A 16 -25.29 -8.07 4.22
N ARG A 17 -25.10 -8.43 5.48
CA ARG A 17 -26.08 -9.16 6.29
C ARG A 17 -27.23 -8.31 6.80
N ILE A 18 -27.22 -7.00 6.60
CA ILE A 18 -28.35 -6.13 6.95
C ILE A 18 -29.57 -6.56 6.11
N ALA A 19 -30.52 -7.21 6.79
CA ALA A 19 -31.70 -7.86 6.21
C ALA A 19 -32.79 -6.87 5.81
N GLU A 20 -32.75 -5.64 6.34
CA GLU A 20 -33.84 -4.66 6.25
C GLU A 20 -34.02 -4.02 4.87
N TRP A 21 -33.11 -4.24 3.91
CA TRP A 21 -33.08 -3.41 2.70
C TRP A 21 -33.82 -4.02 1.51
N GLY A 22 -34.25 -5.27 1.60
CA GLY A 22 -34.94 -5.96 0.51
C GLY A 22 -34.05 -6.24 -0.72
N LEU A 23 -34.66 -6.71 -1.82
CA LEU A 23 -33.98 -7.20 -3.05
C LEU A 23 -34.08 -6.21 -4.23
N ASN A 24 -34.25 -4.92 -3.98
CA ASN A 24 -34.35 -3.92 -5.06
C ASN A 24 -33.00 -3.24 -5.35
N MET A 25 -32.89 -2.61 -6.53
CA MET A 25 -31.64 -1.96 -6.94
C MET A 25 -31.23 -0.82 -5.99
N LEU A 26 -32.20 -0.11 -5.40
CA LEU A 26 -31.95 0.94 -4.42
C LEU A 26 -31.29 0.39 -3.15
N ALA A 27 -31.73 -0.79 -2.70
CA ALA A 27 -31.14 -1.54 -1.59
C ALA A 27 -29.67 -1.81 -1.85
N VAL A 28 -29.35 -2.33 -3.03
CA VAL A 28 -27.97 -2.64 -3.45
C VAL A 28 -27.11 -1.37 -3.50
N MET A 29 -27.63 -0.27 -4.04
CA MET A 29 -26.89 1.00 -4.10
C MET A 29 -26.59 1.57 -2.71
N ASN A 30 -27.59 1.58 -1.82
CA ASN A 30 -27.38 1.97 -0.43
C ASN A 30 -26.33 1.08 0.22
N LYS A 31 -26.36 -0.22 -0.11
CA LYS A 31 -25.45 -1.25 0.42
C LYS A 31 -24.03 -0.86 0.07
N ILE A 32 -23.79 -0.60 -1.20
CA ILE A 32 -22.48 -0.18 -1.69
C ILE A 32 -22.03 1.12 -1.02
N LYS A 33 -22.95 2.07 -0.82
CA LYS A 33 -22.65 3.36 -0.20
C LYS A 33 -22.22 3.22 1.27
N GLU A 34 -22.98 2.51 2.10
CA GLU A 34 -22.62 2.29 3.50
C GLU A 34 -21.35 1.47 3.65
N CYS A 35 -21.20 0.40 2.86
CA CYS A 35 -19.99 -0.41 2.86
C CYS A 35 -18.77 0.44 2.48
N GLY A 36 -18.90 1.28 1.45
CA GLY A 36 -17.87 2.22 1.05
C GLY A 36 -17.51 3.23 2.14
N GLY A 37 -18.50 3.76 2.87
CA GLY A 37 -18.30 4.68 3.99
C GLY A 37 -17.57 4.03 5.17
N LEU A 38 -17.97 2.83 5.56
CA LEU A 38 -17.32 2.06 6.62
C LEU A 38 -15.89 1.69 6.24
N LEU A 39 -15.66 1.24 5.00
CA LEU A 39 -14.33 0.94 4.48
C LEU A 39 -13.45 2.20 4.41
N ASP A 40 -13.99 3.36 4.02
CA ASP A 40 -13.22 4.61 3.99
C ASP A 40 -12.83 5.07 5.40
N SER A 41 -13.76 4.97 6.36
CA SER A 41 -13.49 5.27 7.78
C SER A 41 -12.43 4.34 8.37
N TRP A 42 -12.59 3.03 8.17
CA TRP A 42 -11.60 2.03 8.57
C TRP A 42 -10.24 2.27 7.93
N ASN A 43 -10.23 2.57 6.62
CA ASN A 43 -9.00 2.84 5.89
C ASN A 43 -8.28 4.08 6.44
N LYS A 44 -9.02 5.14 6.78
CA LYS A 44 -8.45 6.31 7.47
C LYS A 44 -7.92 5.94 8.85
N HIS A 45 -8.62 5.14 9.63
CA HIS A 45 -8.16 4.75 10.96
C HIS A 45 -6.89 3.90 10.93
N CYS A 46 -6.86 2.86 10.11
CA CYS A 46 -5.73 1.94 10.03
C CYS A 46 -4.53 2.52 9.28
N PHE A 47 -4.77 3.35 8.25
CA PHE A 47 -3.72 3.75 7.31
C PHE A 47 -3.40 5.24 7.27
N SER A 48 -4.11 6.11 8.01
CA SER A 48 -3.73 7.54 8.12
C SER A 48 -2.34 7.75 8.75
N ASN A 49 -1.86 6.76 9.50
CA ASN A 49 -0.64 6.88 10.30
C ASN A 49 0.49 5.96 9.84
N VAL A 50 0.42 5.26 8.71
CA VAL A 50 1.52 4.35 8.27
C VAL A 50 2.84 5.11 8.17
N GLN A 51 2.83 6.27 7.50
CA GLN A 51 4.01 7.12 7.35
C GLN A 51 4.55 7.63 8.70
N LYS A 52 3.65 8.04 9.62
CA LYS A 52 4.04 8.48 10.97
C LYS A 52 4.61 7.34 11.80
N LYS A 53 4.01 6.14 11.73
CA LYS A 53 4.47 4.95 12.46
C LYS A 53 5.80 4.44 11.91
N LEU A 54 5.99 4.46 10.58
CA LEU A 54 7.27 4.18 9.96
C LEU A 54 8.35 5.17 10.40
N HIS A 55 8.03 6.46 10.47
CA HIS A 55 8.95 7.49 10.96
C HIS A 55 9.35 7.25 12.43
N LEU A 56 8.38 6.99 13.30
CA LEU A 56 8.63 6.68 14.71
C LEU A 56 9.45 5.40 14.88
N ALA A 57 9.15 4.34 14.13
CA ALA A 57 9.90 3.09 14.17
C ALA A 57 11.37 3.30 13.74
N ARG A 58 11.62 4.12 12.72
CA ARG A 58 12.98 4.49 12.30
C ARG A 58 13.71 5.33 13.36
N GLN A 59 13.04 6.29 13.97
CA GLN A 59 13.61 7.07 15.07
C GLN A 59 13.99 6.17 16.25
N ASN A 60 13.13 5.23 16.64
CA ASN A 60 13.43 4.29 17.72
C ASN A 60 14.67 3.43 17.38
N MET A 61 14.78 2.95 16.14
CA MET A 61 15.96 2.19 15.69
C MET A 61 17.24 3.04 15.73
N GLU A 62 17.16 4.29 15.33
CA GLU A 62 18.29 5.23 15.35
C GLU A 62 18.72 5.57 16.78
N MET A 63 17.77 5.80 17.67
CA MET A 63 18.02 6.01 19.10
C MET A 63 18.70 4.79 19.75
N LEU A 64 18.25 3.57 19.42
CA LEU A 64 18.90 2.34 19.90
C LEU A 64 20.33 2.21 19.38
N ASN A 65 20.58 2.53 18.10
CA ASN A 65 21.94 2.51 17.53
C ASN A 65 22.90 3.49 18.20
N ILE A 66 22.39 4.64 18.66
CA ILE A 66 23.20 5.64 19.38
C ILE A 66 23.42 5.22 20.84
N SER A 67 22.40 4.62 21.47
CA SER A 67 22.44 4.24 22.89
C SER A 67 23.19 2.95 23.15
N ASP A 68 23.25 2.02 22.19
CA ASP A 68 23.94 0.73 22.36
C ASP A 68 25.43 0.83 22.01
N LEU A 69 26.23 1.42 22.90
CA LEU A 69 27.68 1.54 22.71
C LEU A 69 28.44 0.20 22.80
N VAL A 70 27.84 -0.84 23.40
CA VAL A 70 28.50 -2.12 23.71
C VAL A 70 27.97 -3.28 22.87
N GLY A 71 26.81 -3.14 22.23
CA GLY A 71 26.21 -4.18 21.40
C GLY A 71 25.47 -5.25 22.20
N GLU A 72 25.03 -4.92 23.43
CA GLU A 72 24.35 -5.85 24.33
C GLU A 72 22.83 -5.88 24.09
N LEU A 73 22.27 -4.91 23.37
CA LEU A 73 20.84 -4.77 23.12
C LEU A 73 20.39 -5.50 21.84
N LYS A 74 21.02 -6.62 21.48
CA LYS A 74 20.73 -7.36 20.23
C LYS A 74 19.25 -7.70 20.07
N ALA A 75 18.57 -8.10 21.15
CA ALA A 75 17.14 -8.42 21.10
C ALA A 75 16.27 -7.19 20.82
N ASP A 76 16.64 -6.02 21.34
CA ASP A 76 15.93 -4.77 21.07
C ASP A 76 16.19 -4.26 19.65
N HIS A 77 17.41 -4.42 19.14
CA HIS A 77 17.72 -4.14 17.74
C HIS A 77 16.91 -4.99 16.77
N GLU A 78 16.76 -6.29 17.05
CA GLU A 78 15.95 -7.16 16.21
C GLU A 78 14.47 -6.76 16.25
N ARG A 79 13.91 -6.51 17.45
CA ARG A 79 12.55 -6.00 17.61
C ARG A 79 12.31 -4.69 16.85
N ALA A 80 13.25 -3.75 16.93
CA ALA A 80 13.14 -2.46 16.24
C ALA A 80 13.19 -2.65 14.71
N ARG A 81 14.04 -3.55 14.23
CA ARG A 81 14.14 -3.90 12.80
C ARG A 81 12.86 -4.55 12.29
N GLU A 82 12.30 -5.50 13.02
CA GLU A 82 11.03 -6.14 12.70
C GLU A 82 9.89 -5.12 12.62
N GLU A 83 9.82 -4.18 13.56
CA GLU A 83 8.79 -3.14 13.57
C GLU A 83 8.95 -2.20 12.36
N VAL A 84 10.17 -1.80 11.99
CA VAL A 84 10.43 -1.03 10.77
C VAL A 84 10.00 -1.81 9.51
N GLN A 85 10.38 -3.09 9.42
CA GLN A 85 10.05 -3.95 8.28
C GLN A 85 8.53 -4.09 8.10
N LYS A 86 7.81 -4.35 9.19
CA LYS A 86 6.35 -4.41 9.23
C LYS A 86 5.68 -3.13 8.72
N TRP A 87 6.18 -1.96 9.09
CA TRP A 87 5.63 -0.69 8.59
C TRP A 87 6.01 -0.41 7.13
N LEU A 88 7.19 -0.84 6.68
CA LEU A 88 7.60 -0.76 5.27
C LEU A 88 6.70 -1.62 4.37
N GLU A 89 6.42 -2.86 4.77
CA GLU A 89 5.53 -3.75 4.03
C GLU A 89 4.13 -3.16 3.88
N ARG A 90 3.60 -2.55 4.94
CA ARG A 90 2.32 -1.84 4.90
C ARG A 90 2.34 -0.63 3.98
N ASP A 91 3.42 0.15 3.99
CA ASP A 91 3.57 1.32 3.11
C ASP A 91 3.68 0.87 1.64
N GLU A 92 4.44 -0.19 1.35
CA GLU A 92 4.57 -0.73 0.00
C GLU A 92 3.21 -1.21 -0.54
N VAL A 93 2.47 -1.97 0.26
CA VAL A 93 1.12 -2.44 -0.11
C VAL A 93 0.18 -1.25 -0.36
N MET A 94 0.26 -0.18 0.44
CA MET A 94 -0.50 1.05 0.22
C MET A 94 -0.16 1.69 -1.12
N TRP A 95 1.12 1.88 -1.40
CA TRP A 95 1.57 2.49 -2.65
C TRP A 95 1.23 1.65 -3.88
N ARG A 96 1.27 0.32 -3.77
CA ARG A 96 0.88 -0.60 -4.85
C ARG A 96 -0.60 -0.44 -5.20
N GLN A 97 -1.48 -0.24 -4.23
CA GLN A 97 -2.89 -0.02 -4.50
C GLN A 97 -3.18 1.39 -5.02
N ARG A 98 -2.61 2.42 -4.38
CA ARG A 98 -2.76 3.81 -4.84
C ARG A 98 -2.27 3.99 -6.26
N SER A 99 -1.15 3.37 -6.63
CA SER A 99 -0.64 3.42 -8.00
C SER A 99 -1.57 2.74 -9.02
N LYS A 100 -2.19 1.61 -8.67
CA LYS A 100 -3.24 0.99 -9.52
C LYS A 100 -4.48 1.88 -9.66
N ALA A 101 -4.97 2.44 -8.55
CA ALA A 101 -6.13 3.34 -8.58
C ALA A 101 -5.84 4.60 -9.41
N LEU A 102 -4.64 5.18 -9.24
CA LEU A 102 -4.19 6.32 -10.03
C LEU A 102 -4.08 5.97 -11.51
N TRP A 103 -3.54 4.80 -11.84
CA TRP A 103 -3.51 4.30 -13.22
C TRP A 103 -4.91 4.13 -13.81
N LEU A 104 -5.87 3.56 -13.08
CA LEU A 104 -7.26 3.43 -13.55
C LEU A 104 -7.92 4.79 -13.80
N LYS A 105 -7.63 5.78 -12.95
CA LYS A 105 -8.22 7.12 -13.06
C LYS A 105 -7.61 7.96 -14.20
N GLU A 106 -6.29 7.91 -14.34
CA GLU A 106 -5.51 8.84 -15.15
C GLU A 106 -4.90 8.20 -16.40
N GLY A 107 -4.84 6.88 -16.47
CA GLY A 107 -4.07 6.13 -17.46
C GLY A 107 -4.60 6.24 -18.89
N ASP A 108 -5.92 6.33 -19.08
CA ASP A 108 -6.52 6.39 -20.41
C ASP A 108 -6.85 7.82 -20.86
N LYS A 109 -6.60 8.81 -20.00
CA LYS A 109 -7.02 10.21 -20.23
C LYS A 109 -5.95 11.09 -20.91
N ASN A 110 -4.93 10.51 -21.55
CA ASN A 110 -3.74 11.24 -22.04
C ASN A 110 -3.17 12.24 -20.99
N SER A 111 -3.24 11.86 -19.71
CA SER A 111 -2.83 12.74 -18.62
C SER A 111 -1.30 12.90 -18.59
N LYS A 112 -0.82 13.95 -17.92
CA LYS A 112 0.62 14.09 -17.60
C LYS A 112 1.18 12.83 -16.92
N TYR A 113 0.36 12.17 -16.10
CA TYR A 113 0.71 10.90 -15.45
C TYR A 113 0.91 9.78 -16.47
N PHE A 114 0.00 9.61 -17.43
CA PHE A 114 0.14 8.63 -18.52
C PHE A 114 1.44 8.83 -19.29
N HIS A 115 1.70 10.06 -19.77
CA HIS A 115 2.93 10.37 -20.51
C HIS A 115 4.19 10.14 -19.67
N MET A 116 4.18 10.50 -18.38
CA MET A 116 5.28 10.21 -17.47
C MET A 116 5.53 8.69 -17.33
N LYS A 117 4.48 7.88 -17.16
CA LYS A 117 4.60 6.41 -17.05
C LYS A 117 5.09 5.78 -18.35
N VAL A 118 4.62 6.26 -19.51
CA VAL A 118 5.11 5.82 -20.83
C VAL A 118 6.58 6.16 -20.98
N SER A 119 7.00 7.39 -20.66
CA SER A 119 8.41 7.81 -20.71
C SER A 119 9.30 6.98 -19.78
N GLN A 120 8.86 6.68 -18.56
CA GLN A 120 9.57 5.77 -17.66
C GLN A 120 9.72 4.36 -18.24
N ARG A 121 8.65 3.80 -18.83
CA ARG A 121 8.70 2.49 -19.50
C ARG A 121 9.65 2.50 -20.70
N ARG A 122 9.60 3.55 -21.53
CA ARG A 122 10.54 3.73 -22.67
C ARG A 122 11.98 3.78 -22.19
N LYS A 123 12.28 4.53 -21.12
CA LYS A 123 13.63 4.59 -20.54
C LYS A 123 14.09 3.23 -20.00
N LYS A 124 13.21 2.50 -19.28
CA LYS A 124 13.52 1.19 -18.72
C LYS A 124 13.73 0.11 -19.78
N ASN A 125 12.93 0.15 -20.85
CA ASN A 125 12.98 -0.82 -21.94
C ASN A 125 13.92 -0.37 -23.07
N ARG A 126 14.67 0.72 -22.89
CA ARG A 126 15.65 1.16 -23.88
C ARG A 126 16.80 0.17 -23.86
N LEU A 127 16.86 -0.67 -24.88
CA LEU A 127 18.03 -1.50 -25.15
C LEU A 127 19.05 -0.62 -25.87
N ASP A 128 20.17 -0.34 -25.22
CA ASP A 128 21.22 0.51 -25.78
C ASP A 128 22.06 -0.23 -26.82
N LYS A 129 22.37 -1.50 -26.56
CA LYS A 129 23.08 -2.40 -27.47
C LYS A 129 22.63 -3.84 -27.23
N VAL A 130 22.68 -4.65 -28.28
CA VAL A 130 22.38 -6.09 -28.22
C VAL A 130 23.66 -6.82 -28.61
N LYS A 131 24.15 -7.69 -27.73
CA LYS A 131 25.38 -8.44 -27.95
C LYS A 131 25.07 -9.78 -28.60
N GLU A 132 25.69 -10.08 -29.73
CA GLU A 132 25.60 -11.41 -30.37
C GLU A 132 26.49 -12.43 -29.65
N GLU A 133 26.19 -13.74 -29.80
CA GLU A 133 26.92 -14.85 -29.18
C GLU A 133 28.44 -14.82 -29.48
N GLY A 134 28.86 -14.20 -30.59
CA GLY A 134 30.26 -14.03 -30.97
C GLY A 134 31.01 -12.87 -30.29
N GLY A 135 30.38 -12.12 -29.38
CA GLY A 135 31.05 -11.06 -28.63
C GLY A 135 31.02 -9.67 -29.24
N ILE A 136 30.38 -9.50 -30.40
CA ILE A 136 30.22 -8.23 -31.11
C ILE A 136 29.00 -7.49 -30.54
N TRP A 137 29.16 -6.19 -30.27
CA TRP A 137 28.20 -5.31 -29.58
C TRP A 137 27.42 -4.40 -30.52
#